data_AF-A0A1Y4DEN1-F1
#
_entry.id   AF-A0A1Y4DEN1-F1
#
_cell.length_a   1.000
_cell.length_b   1.000
_cell.length_c   1.000
_cell.angle_alpha   90.00
_cell.angle_beta   90.00
_cell.angle_gamma   90.00
#
_symmetry.space_group_name_H-M   'P 1'
#
loop_
_entity.id
_entity.type
_entity.pdbx_description
1 polymer ?
#
loop_
_entity_poly.entity_id
_entity_poly.type
_entity_poly.pdbx_seq_one_letter_code
_entity_poly.pdbx_strand_id
1 'polypeptide(L)'
;MGTITKIKDFYSDRLNNYEYAYFATEFLSLVKATTAEKLHVAPNVVDTLAADTALFTDFTRQTRISDETAKIADIDAQTDDLIIAIFESVRSNKKSPLAARKTAATELYNVLKPYTGCYQLAQRQEVQAVRGMLTDLAKEKAAAHVATLKLDDLVEALTESVDQYAALLTQREEGKAENVGMAKKVRASLVEQYDYITTVAFAFSVAEPSEELDNFIQKTNLLIDSAKKAYNLRTGTKGGKEEDPTVSNPEEPEPVTPAITAVYQKEGGDPENPNRIERGEQTGVEYQGFTLKGQDGTLDHVVALINDQDYPEWIKPATITNVTENSFEFTMVPDLTEGQYKVRIETYDGGSPLVVEYPEPITLW
;
A
#
# COMPACT_ATOMS: atom_id res chain seq x y z
N MET A 1 0.11 36.57 -34.49
CA MET A 1 0.83 36.14 -33.27
C MET A 1 0.54 34.65 -33.10
N GLY A 2 1.56 33.83 -32.88
CA GLY A 2 1.34 32.40 -32.56
C GLY A 2 0.62 32.26 -31.23
N THR A 3 -0.09 31.15 -31.04
CA THR A 3 -0.79 30.84 -29.79
C THR A 3 0.23 30.57 -28.68
N ILE A 4 0.20 31.34 -27.59
CA ILE A 4 1.07 31.12 -26.42
C ILE A 4 0.42 30.07 -25.51
N THR A 5 1.11 28.96 -25.28
CA THR A 5 0.69 27.94 -24.30
C THR A 5 1.29 28.27 -22.93
N LYS A 6 0.43 28.45 -21.91
CA LYS A 6 0.85 28.69 -20.53
C LYS A 6 0.93 27.40 -19.73
N ILE A 7 1.73 27.40 -18.67
CA ILE A 7 1.69 26.37 -17.63
C ILE A 7 0.35 26.49 -16.89
N LYS A 8 -0.35 25.37 -16.70
CA LYS A 8 -1.61 25.29 -15.96
C LYS A 8 -1.39 25.47 -14.47
N ASP A 9 -2.40 25.96 -13.76
CA ASP A 9 -2.38 26.03 -12.30
C ASP A 9 -2.14 24.64 -11.70
N PHE A 10 -1.20 24.52 -10.78
CA PHE A 10 -0.86 23.26 -10.13
C PHE A 10 -1.21 23.30 -8.64
N TYR A 11 -2.12 22.44 -8.20
CA TYR A 11 -2.54 22.33 -6.80
C TYR A 11 -1.55 21.47 -5.99
N SER A 12 -0.27 21.87 -6.01
CA SER A 12 0.81 21.16 -5.31
C SER A 12 0.53 21.00 -3.81
N ASP A 13 -0.22 21.92 -3.22
CA ASP A 13 -0.66 21.94 -1.82
C ASP A 13 -1.73 20.89 -1.49
N ARG A 14 -2.49 20.43 -2.49
CA ARG A 14 -3.60 19.49 -2.31
C ARG A 14 -3.22 18.03 -2.51
N LEU A 15 -2.08 17.75 -3.15
CA LEU A 15 -1.58 16.39 -3.33
C LEU A 15 -1.12 15.79 -1.99
N ASN A 16 -1.33 14.49 -1.76
CA ASN A 16 -0.68 13.83 -0.62
C ASN A 16 0.83 13.62 -0.93
N ASN A 17 1.59 13.06 0.00
CA ASN A 17 3.04 12.87 -0.22
C ASN A 17 3.36 11.88 -1.35
N TYR A 18 2.56 10.83 -1.53
CA TYR A 18 2.77 9.85 -2.61
C TYR A 18 2.48 10.44 -3.99
N GLU A 19 1.34 11.13 -4.14
CA GLU A 19 0.97 11.80 -5.39
C GLU A 19 1.98 12.87 -5.79
N TYR A 20 2.46 13.65 -4.82
CA TYR A 20 3.47 14.66 -5.09
C TYR A 20 4.84 14.06 -5.37
N ALA A 21 5.22 12.96 -4.70
CA ALA A 21 6.48 12.25 -4.98
C ALA A 21 6.49 11.67 -6.40
N TYR A 22 5.36 11.09 -6.83
CA TYR A 22 5.17 10.63 -8.20
C TYR A 22 5.28 11.79 -9.19
N PHE A 23 4.56 12.89 -8.95
CA PHE A 23 4.65 14.09 -9.77
C PHE A 23 6.08 14.62 -9.88
N ALA A 24 6.80 14.76 -8.76
CA ALA A 24 8.17 15.26 -8.74
C ALA A 24 9.12 14.33 -9.52
N THR A 25 8.91 13.02 -9.46
CA THR A 25 9.68 12.01 -10.21
C THR A 25 9.47 12.16 -11.72
N GLU A 26 8.21 12.25 -12.15
CA GLU A 26 7.89 12.43 -13.57
C GLU A 26 8.34 13.79 -14.10
N PHE A 27 8.19 14.84 -13.29
CA PHE A 27 8.68 16.17 -13.63
C PHE A 27 10.20 16.19 -13.78
N LEU A 28 10.95 15.54 -12.88
CA LEU A 28 12.39 15.38 -13.00
C LEU A 28 12.78 14.63 -14.28
N SER A 29 12.02 13.59 -14.66
CA SER A 29 12.23 12.86 -15.92
C SER A 29 12.05 13.78 -17.14
N LEU A 30 11.02 14.63 -17.14
CA LEU A 30 10.81 15.64 -18.19
C LEU A 30 11.97 16.66 -18.23
N VAL A 31 12.41 17.17 -17.08
CA VAL A 31 13.52 18.13 -16.98
C VAL A 31 14.82 17.52 -17.51
N LYS A 32 15.12 16.26 -17.18
CA LYS A 32 16.30 15.55 -17.68
C LYS A 32 16.22 15.29 -19.18
N ALA A 33 15.05 14.92 -19.69
CA ALA A 33 14.84 14.69 -21.11
C ALA A 33 15.00 15.98 -21.94
N THR A 34 14.51 17.11 -21.44
CA THR A 34 14.67 18.42 -22.11
C THR A 34 16.05 19.03 -21.90
N THR A 35 16.75 18.67 -20.82
CA THR A 35 18.07 19.18 -20.39
C THR A 35 18.05 20.61 -19.83
N ALA A 36 18.98 20.90 -18.92
CA ALA A 36 19.10 22.21 -18.28
C ALA A 36 19.35 23.35 -19.30
N GLU A 37 20.19 23.08 -20.31
CA GLU A 37 20.55 24.04 -21.35
C GLU A 37 19.32 24.50 -22.15
N LYS A 38 18.51 23.55 -22.66
CA LYS A 38 17.33 23.89 -23.46
C LYS A 38 16.20 24.49 -22.64
N LEU A 39 16.18 24.24 -21.33
CA LEU A 39 15.26 24.89 -20.39
C LEU A 39 15.75 26.25 -19.91
N HIS A 40 16.97 26.67 -20.28
CA HIS A 40 17.62 27.88 -19.81
C HIS A 40 17.75 27.98 -18.28
N VAL A 41 17.84 26.82 -17.61
CA VAL A 41 18.03 26.73 -16.16
C VAL A 41 19.46 26.33 -15.83
N ALA A 42 19.96 26.78 -14.68
CA ALA A 42 21.29 26.41 -14.23
C ALA A 42 21.34 24.91 -13.86
N PRO A 43 22.40 24.16 -14.24
CA PRO A 43 22.49 22.72 -13.97
C PRO A 43 22.34 22.34 -12.48
N ASN A 44 22.83 23.19 -11.57
CA ASN A 44 22.70 22.96 -10.13
C ASN A 44 21.25 22.91 -9.64
N VAL A 45 20.31 23.58 -10.34
CA VAL A 45 18.87 23.49 -10.03
C VAL A 45 18.34 22.09 -10.35
N VAL A 46 18.80 21.49 -11.46
CA VAL A 46 18.43 20.11 -11.84
C VAL A 46 19.05 19.08 -10.90
N ASP A 47 20.30 19.30 -10.46
CA ASP A 47 20.96 18.45 -9.47
C ASP A 47 20.23 18.49 -8.12
N THR A 48 19.81 19.69 -7.69
CA THR A 48 19.05 19.86 -6.44
C THR A 48 17.67 19.20 -6.56
N LEU A 49 16.97 19.35 -7.69
CA LEU A 49 15.71 18.67 -7.97
C LEU A 49 15.86 17.14 -7.90
N ALA A 50 16.95 16.60 -8.46
CA ALA A 50 17.24 15.17 -8.39
C ALA A 50 17.48 14.69 -6.95
N ALA A 51 18.29 15.43 -6.18
CA ALA A 51 18.59 15.09 -4.79
C ALA A 51 17.33 15.14 -3.91
N ASP A 52 16.55 16.21 -4.01
CA ASP A 52 15.33 16.39 -3.22
C ASP A 52 14.24 15.40 -3.62
N THR A 53 14.13 15.03 -4.89
CA THR A 53 13.17 14.01 -5.36
C THR A 53 13.51 12.63 -4.77
N ALA A 54 14.79 12.27 -4.76
CA ALA A 54 15.26 11.02 -4.17
C ALA A 54 15.02 11.00 -2.65
N LEU A 55 15.33 12.10 -1.96
CA LEU A 55 15.10 12.24 -0.52
C LEU A 55 13.61 12.21 -0.16
N PHE A 56 12.77 12.88 -0.94
CA PHE A 56 11.32 12.87 -0.74
C PHE A 56 10.72 11.49 -0.97
N THR A 57 11.23 10.76 -1.99
CA THR A 57 10.84 9.37 -2.25
C THR A 57 11.24 8.46 -1.07
N ASP A 58 12.43 8.65 -0.49
CA ASP A 58 12.85 7.89 0.70
C ASP A 58 11.94 8.16 1.91
N PHE A 59 11.51 9.41 2.13
CA PHE A 59 10.52 9.73 3.15
C PHE A 59 9.14 9.08 2.90
N THR A 60 8.81 8.78 1.65
CA THR A 60 7.58 8.03 1.32
C THR A 60 7.75 6.50 1.44
N ARG A 61 8.97 5.97 1.62
CA ARG A 61 9.19 4.51 1.70
C ARG A 61 8.89 3.94 3.09
N GLN A 62 8.04 2.91 3.10
CA GLN A 62 7.67 2.11 4.27
C GLN A 62 8.81 1.24 4.85
N THR A 63 9.97 1.13 4.20
CA THR A 63 11.01 0.15 4.54
C THR A 63 11.57 0.33 5.96
N ARG A 64 11.83 1.58 6.40
CA ARG A 64 12.29 1.84 7.78
C ARG A 64 11.23 1.54 8.84
N ILE A 65 9.96 1.75 8.52
CA ILE A 65 8.84 1.42 9.41
C ILE A 65 8.77 -0.10 9.60
N SER A 66 9.08 -0.88 8.56
CA SER A 66 9.13 -2.35 8.66
C SER A 66 10.21 -2.82 9.64
N ASP A 67 11.42 -2.26 9.56
CA ASP A 67 12.54 -2.65 10.45
C ASP A 67 12.30 -2.26 11.92
N GLU A 68 11.75 -1.06 12.17
CA GLU A 68 11.38 -0.64 13.52
C GLU A 68 10.21 -1.45 14.08
N THR A 69 9.25 -1.84 13.24
CA THR A 69 8.11 -2.67 13.64
C THR A 69 8.56 -4.07 14.03
N ALA A 70 9.50 -4.67 13.29
CA ALA A 70 10.09 -5.95 13.64
C ALA A 70 10.79 -5.91 15.00
N LYS A 71 11.65 -4.91 15.24
CA LYS A 71 12.34 -4.74 16.54
C LYS A 71 11.37 -4.54 17.69
N ILE A 72 10.30 -3.79 17.47
CA ILE A 72 9.24 -3.58 18.47
C ILE A 72 8.51 -4.90 18.75
N ALA A 73 8.19 -5.70 17.72
CA ALA A 73 7.54 -7.00 17.91
C ALA A 73 8.44 -8.00 18.66
N ASP A 74 9.75 -7.99 18.41
CA ASP A 74 10.70 -8.86 19.09
C ASP A 74 10.81 -8.54 20.60
N ILE A 75 10.93 -7.25 20.96
CA ILE A 75 11.02 -6.85 22.37
C ILE A 75 9.69 -6.99 23.12
N ASP A 76 8.56 -6.83 22.41
CA ASP A 76 7.20 -7.08 22.90
C ASP A 76 7.07 -8.55 23.31
N ALA A 77 7.39 -9.48 22.39
CA ALA A 77 7.37 -10.91 22.66
C ALA A 77 8.32 -11.32 23.80
N GLN A 78 9.53 -10.74 23.87
CA GLN A 78 10.46 -10.99 24.98
C GLN A 78 9.89 -10.51 26.32
N THR A 79 9.23 -9.35 26.34
CA THR A 79 8.61 -8.80 27.54
C THR A 79 7.44 -9.67 28.01
N ASP A 80 6.60 -10.12 27.07
CA ASP A 80 5.50 -11.05 27.32
C ASP A 80 5.97 -12.36 27.95
N ASP A 81 7.02 -12.98 27.39
CA ASP A 81 7.60 -14.22 27.88
C ASP A 81 8.11 -14.08 29.32
N LEU A 82 8.73 -12.94 29.65
CA LEU A 82 9.21 -12.64 31.00
C LEU A 82 8.05 -12.45 32.00
N ILE A 83 6.99 -11.75 31.60
CA ILE A 83 5.77 -11.61 32.40
C ILE A 83 5.16 -12.99 32.69
N ILE A 84 4.98 -13.81 31.64
CA ILE A 84 4.41 -15.15 31.74
C ILE A 84 5.27 -16.02 32.67
N ALA A 85 6.59 -16.03 32.50
CA ALA A 85 7.52 -16.81 33.31
C ALA A 85 7.41 -16.45 34.82
N ILE A 86 7.29 -15.17 35.16
CA ILE A 86 7.09 -14.72 36.54
C ILE A 86 5.76 -15.25 37.09
N PHE A 87 4.65 -15.06 36.35
CA PHE A 87 3.34 -15.54 36.77
C PHE A 87 3.30 -17.07 36.95
N GLU A 88 3.89 -17.82 36.03
CA GLU A 88 3.96 -19.28 36.08
C GLU A 88 4.80 -19.76 37.26
N SER A 89 5.98 -19.16 37.48
CA SER A 89 6.84 -19.53 38.60
C SER A 89 6.14 -19.28 39.95
N VAL A 90 5.45 -18.15 40.09
CA VAL A 90 4.64 -17.87 41.28
C VAL A 90 3.50 -18.88 41.44
N ARG A 91 2.74 -19.16 40.38
CA ARG A 91 1.64 -20.15 40.41
C ARG A 91 2.14 -21.55 40.78
N SER A 92 3.29 -21.96 40.26
CA SER A 92 3.94 -23.23 40.57
C SER A 92 4.35 -23.31 42.04
N ASN A 93 5.01 -22.26 42.56
CA ASN A 93 5.49 -22.23 43.95
C ASN A 93 4.36 -22.20 45.00
N LYS A 94 3.13 -21.79 44.66
CA LYS A 94 1.95 -21.94 45.54
C LYS A 94 1.61 -23.39 45.87
N LYS A 95 2.07 -24.34 45.05
CA LYS A 95 1.92 -25.79 45.26
C LYS A 95 3.17 -26.42 45.87
N SER A 96 4.19 -25.63 46.21
CA SER A 96 5.45 -26.13 46.77
C SER A 96 5.21 -26.87 48.10
N PRO A 97 5.88 -28.02 48.34
CA PRO A 97 5.87 -28.66 49.65
C PRO A 97 6.67 -27.87 50.70
N LEU A 98 7.48 -26.90 50.29
CA LEU A 98 8.26 -26.05 51.18
C LEU A 98 7.39 -24.88 51.68
N ALA A 99 7.07 -24.87 52.97
CA ALA A 99 6.16 -23.89 53.59
C ALA A 99 6.56 -22.43 53.30
N ALA A 100 7.85 -22.10 53.41
CA ALA A 100 8.36 -20.75 53.14
C ALA A 100 8.09 -20.29 51.69
N ARG A 101 8.34 -21.17 50.71
CA ARG A 101 8.06 -20.87 49.29
C ARG A 101 6.56 -20.77 49.02
N LYS A 102 5.76 -21.65 49.61
CA LYS A 102 4.30 -21.63 49.46
C LYS A 102 3.67 -20.34 49.99
N THR A 103 4.11 -19.88 51.17
CA THR A 103 3.65 -18.61 51.76
C THR A 103 4.07 -17.43 50.88
N ALA A 104 5.36 -17.35 50.55
CA ALA A 104 5.89 -16.28 49.71
C ALA A 104 5.16 -16.19 48.35
N ALA A 105 4.93 -17.31 47.69
CA ALA A 105 4.22 -17.35 46.41
C ALA A 105 2.73 -16.99 46.54
N THR A 106 2.09 -17.32 47.66
CA THR A 106 0.68 -16.96 47.89
C THR A 106 0.54 -15.45 48.09
N GLU A 107 1.43 -14.85 48.87
CA GLU A 107 1.44 -13.40 49.12
C GLU A 107 1.85 -12.62 47.86
N LEU A 108 2.90 -13.05 47.17
CA LEU A 108 3.34 -12.43 45.92
C LEU A 108 2.27 -12.53 44.82
N TYR A 109 1.54 -13.63 44.72
CA TYR A 109 0.42 -13.75 43.78
C TYR A 109 -0.69 -12.72 44.05
N ASN A 110 -0.94 -12.37 45.31
CA ASN A 110 -1.94 -11.35 45.63
C ASN A 110 -1.49 -9.96 45.18
N VAL A 111 -0.19 -9.67 45.26
CA VAL A 111 0.42 -8.44 44.71
C VAL A 111 0.31 -8.42 43.18
N LEU A 112 0.57 -9.56 42.53
CA LEU A 112 0.57 -9.65 41.06
C LEU A 112 -0.81 -9.74 40.43
N LYS A 113 -1.84 -10.13 41.19
CA LYS A 113 -3.20 -10.36 40.68
C LYS A 113 -3.75 -9.22 39.80
N PRO A 114 -3.59 -7.92 40.13
CA PRO A 114 -4.07 -6.80 39.31
C PRO A 114 -3.43 -6.73 37.91
N TYR A 115 -2.25 -7.31 37.74
CA TYR A 115 -1.48 -7.29 36.49
C TYR A 115 -1.73 -8.52 35.61
N THR A 116 -2.70 -9.36 35.97
CA THR A 116 -3.00 -10.58 35.19
C THR A 116 -3.45 -10.20 33.78
N GLY A 117 -2.73 -10.70 32.77
CA GLY A 117 -3.05 -10.42 31.36
C GLY A 117 -2.53 -9.07 30.85
N CYS A 118 -1.62 -8.40 31.57
CA CYS A 118 -1.05 -7.14 31.11
C CYS A 118 -0.31 -7.26 29.77
N TYR A 119 0.30 -8.43 29.49
CA TYR A 119 0.94 -8.83 28.23
C TYR A 119 0.01 -8.87 27.00
N GLN A 120 -1.30 -8.65 27.18
CA GLN A 120 -2.28 -8.59 26.08
C GLN A 120 -2.77 -7.17 25.83
N LEU A 121 -2.27 -6.18 26.58
CA LEU A 121 -2.66 -4.80 26.44
C LEU A 121 -2.01 -4.18 25.20
N ALA A 122 -2.52 -3.02 24.77
CA ALA A 122 -1.84 -2.27 23.73
C ALA A 122 -0.44 -1.83 24.20
N GLN A 123 0.56 -1.85 23.31
CA GLN A 123 2.00 -1.60 23.58
C GLN A 123 2.33 -0.62 24.73
N ARG A 124 1.78 0.60 24.71
CA ARG A 124 2.04 1.59 25.78
C ARG A 124 1.34 1.31 27.10
N GLN A 125 0.15 0.73 27.03
CA GLN A 125 -0.60 0.32 28.22
C GLN A 125 0.09 -0.85 28.90
N GLU A 126 0.61 -1.81 28.12
CA GLU A 126 1.42 -2.91 28.62
C GLU A 126 2.68 -2.38 29.33
N VAL A 127 3.50 -1.57 28.65
CA VAL A 127 4.70 -0.93 29.25
C VAL A 127 4.36 -0.25 30.57
N GLN A 128 3.26 0.52 30.62
CA GLN A 128 2.86 1.19 31.85
C GLN A 128 2.36 0.23 32.95
N ALA A 129 1.65 -0.83 32.57
CA ALA A 129 1.19 -1.86 33.49
C ALA A 129 2.38 -2.64 34.07
N VAL A 130 3.37 -3.00 33.26
CA VAL A 130 4.60 -3.69 33.66
C VAL A 130 5.44 -2.80 34.59
N ARG A 131 5.56 -1.50 34.31
CA ARG A 131 6.20 -0.54 35.24
C ARG A 131 5.49 -0.48 36.59
N GLY A 132 4.15 -0.52 36.59
CA GLY A 132 3.36 -0.64 37.82
C GLY A 132 3.66 -1.95 38.56
N MET A 133 3.69 -3.08 37.85
CA MET A 133 4.04 -4.39 38.40
C MET A 133 5.43 -4.39 39.05
N LEU A 134 6.44 -3.87 38.35
CA LEU A 134 7.81 -3.75 38.87
C LEU A 134 7.89 -2.85 40.10
N THR A 135 7.14 -1.74 40.11
CA THR A 135 7.03 -0.85 41.27
C THR A 135 6.44 -1.57 42.48
N ASP A 136 5.42 -2.40 42.28
CA ASP A 136 4.82 -3.21 43.34
C ASP A 136 5.74 -4.34 43.81
N LEU A 137 6.49 -4.97 42.89
CA LEU A 137 7.50 -5.99 43.21
C LEU A 137 8.69 -5.43 44.00
N ALA A 138 9.05 -4.17 43.79
CA ALA A 138 10.13 -3.49 44.51
C ALA A 138 9.77 -3.14 45.97
N LYS A 139 8.50 -3.21 46.36
CA LYS A 139 8.08 -2.95 47.75
C LYS A 139 8.71 -4.00 48.67
N GLU A 140 9.20 -3.56 49.83
CA GLU A 140 9.99 -4.37 50.78
C GLU A 140 9.46 -5.79 51.00
N LYS A 141 8.14 -5.94 51.26
CA LYS A 141 7.52 -7.26 51.44
C LYS A 141 7.53 -8.11 50.17
N ALA A 142 7.21 -7.53 49.02
CA ALA A 142 7.20 -8.23 47.74
C ALA A 142 8.62 -8.64 47.32
N ALA A 143 9.61 -7.74 47.50
CA ALA A 143 11.02 -8.01 47.21
C ALA A 143 11.56 -9.19 48.04
N ALA A 144 11.19 -9.28 49.33
CA ALA A 144 11.56 -10.43 50.16
C ALA A 144 10.97 -11.76 49.63
N HIS A 145 9.76 -11.73 49.07
CA HIS A 145 9.16 -12.91 48.44
C HIS A 145 9.81 -13.25 47.09
N VAL A 146 10.16 -12.25 46.27
CA VAL A 146 10.94 -12.43 45.03
C VAL A 146 12.24 -13.18 45.33
N ALA A 147 13.02 -12.72 46.32
CA ALA A 147 14.26 -13.38 46.74
C ALA A 147 14.02 -14.81 47.27
N THR A 148 12.96 -15.01 48.07
CA THR A 148 12.59 -16.34 48.60
C THR A 148 12.27 -17.34 47.47
N LEU A 149 11.70 -16.85 46.37
CA LEU A 149 11.31 -17.63 45.21
C LEU A 149 12.40 -17.69 44.13
N LYS A 150 13.51 -16.96 44.30
CA LYS A 150 14.61 -16.81 43.33
C LYS A 150 14.13 -16.28 41.98
N LEU A 151 13.35 -15.20 42.02
CA LEU A 151 12.82 -14.53 40.84
C LEU A 151 13.62 -13.28 40.46
N ASP A 152 14.69 -12.97 41.18
CA ASP A 152 15.47 -11.74 41.04
C ASP A 152 15.93 -11.53 39.59
N ASP A 153 16.54 -12.55 38.97
CA ASP A 153 17.01 -12.51 37.58
C ASP A 153 15.87 -12.24 36.57
N LEU A 154 14.67 -12.79 36.82
CA LEU A 154 13.51 -12.56 35.95
C LEU A 154 12.96 -11.14 36.11
N VAL A 155 12.98 -10.59 37.32
CA VAL A 155 12.53 -9.23 37.60
C VAL A 155 13.51 -8.21 37.00
N GLU A 156 14.81 -8.48 37.09
CA GLU A 156 15.86 -7.67 36.46
C GLU A 156 15.72 -7.69 34.94
N ALA A 157 15.63 -8.88 34.33
CA ALA A 157 15.43 -9.02 32.89
C ALA A 157 14.14 -8.33 32.41
N LEU A 158 13.03 -8.42 33.16
CA LEU A 158 11.79 -7.72 32.83
C LEU A 158 11.96 -6.19 32.91
N THR A 159 12.74 -5.69 33.87
CA THR A 159 13.04 -4.26 34.01
C THR A 159 13.83 -3.77 32.80
N GLU A 160 14.87 -4.48 32.40
CA GLU A 160 15.65 -4.13 31.21
C GLU A 160 14.82 -4.18 29.93
N SER A 161 14.03 -5.24 29.76
CA SER A 161 13.18 -5.45 28.57
C SER A 161 12.13 -4.34 28.42
N VAL A 162 11.42 -4.00 29.50
CA VAL A 162 10.37 -2.96 29.43
C VAL A 162 10.93 -1.57 29.17
N ASP A 163 12.14 -1.27 29.65
CA ASP A 163 12.78 0.02 29.37
C ASP A 163 13.29 0.11 27.94
N GLN A 164 13.83 -0.98 27.39
CA GLN A 164 14.17 -1.07 25.96
C GLN A 164 12.91 -0.95 25.08
N TYR A 165 11.83 -1.62 25.47
CA TYR A 165 10.56 -1.54 24.77
C TYR A 165 10.02 -0.11 24.76
N ALA A 166 9.98 0.56 25.93
CA ALA A 166 9.58 1.96 26.03
C ALA A 166 10.45 2.87 25.14
N ALA A 167 11.77 2.68 25.14
CA ALA A 167 12.70 3.47 24.33
C ALA A 167 12.44 3.31 22.83
N LEU A 168 12.19 2.08 22.35
CA LEU A 168 11.87 1.82 20.93
C LEU A 168 10.53 2.46 20.52
N LEU A 169 9.52 2.43 21.41
CA LEU A 169 8.25 3.11 21.15
C LEU A 169 8.41 4.63 21.03
N THR A 170 9.24 5.24 21.88
CA THR A 170 9.56 6.67 21.83
C THR A 170 10.38 7.01 20.59
N GLN A 171 11.42 6.24 20.28
CA GLN A 171 12.25 6.43 19.09
C GLN A 171 11.41 6.41 17.80
N ARG A 172 10.45 5.48 17.70
CA ARG A 172 9.52 5.42 16.57
C ARG A 172 8.66 6.69 16.45
N GLU A 173 8.26 7.30 17.55
CA GLU A 173 7.51 8.57 17.52
C GLU A 173 8.39 9.75 17.10
N GLU A 174 9.59 9.84 17.67
CA GLU A 174 10.56 10.88 17.35
C GLU A 174 10.99 10.79 15.88
N GLY A 175 11.32 9.59 15.40
CA GLY A 175 11.63 9.34 14.00
C GLY A 175 10.47 9.69 13.06
N LYS A 176 9.21 9.41 13.44
CA LYS A 176 8.04 9.88 12.68
C LYS A 176 7.95 11.40 12.64
N ALA A 177 8.14 12.09 13.77
CA ALA A 177 8.06 13.55 13.85
C ALA A 177 9.17 14.23 13.03
N GLU A 178 10.41 13.73 13.14
CA GLU A 178 11.55 14.22 12.38
C GLU A 178 11.37 13.99 10.87
N ASN A 179 10.95 12.79 10.46
CA ASN A 179 10.71 12.47 9.05
C ASN A 179 9.59 13.33 8.46
N VAL A 180 8.49 13.56 9.19
CA VAL A 180 7.41 14.47 8.75
C VAL A 180 7.92 15.90 8.61
N GLY A 181 8.73 16.37 9.56
CA GLY A 181 9.35 17.70 9.53
C GLY A 181 10.29 17.87 8.33
N MET A 182 11.14 16.89 8.06
CA MET A 182 12.06 16.90 6.92
C MET A 182 11.31 16.75 5.58
N ALA A 183 10.34 15.83 5.48
CA ALA A 183 9.52 15.67 4.29
C ALA A 183 8.78 16.96 3.91
N LYS A 184 8.26 17.71 4.91
CA LYS A 184 7.63 19.01 4.67
C LYS A 184 8.61 20.03 4.09
N LYS A 185 9.84 20.09 4.62
CA LYS A 185 10.90 20.99 4.13
C LYS A 185 11.32 20.63 2.71
N VAL A 186 11.59 19.35 2.45
CA VAL A 186 11.98 18.87 1.11
C VAL A 186 10.86 19.09 0.10
N ARG A 187 9.60 18.86 0.48
CA ARG A 187 8.46 19.17 -0.37
C ARG A 187 8.36 20.66 -0.72
N ALA A 188 8.60 21.56 0.24
CA ALA A 188 8.61 22.98 -0.04
C ALA A 188 9.71 23.35 -1.04
N SER A 189 10.92 22.78 -0.88
CA SER A 189 12.04 22.93 -1.83
C SER A 189 11.65 22.45 -3.24
N LEU A 190 11.02 21.28 -3.36
CA LEU A 190 10.53 20.75 -4.64
C LEU A 190 9.49 21.66 -5.30
N VAL A 191 8.59 22.27 -4.52
CA VAL A 191 7.59 23.24 -5.03
C VAL A 191 8.29 24.48 -5.59
N GLU A 192 9.26 25.03 -4.88
CA GLU A 192 10.05 26.18 -5.33
C GLU A 192 10.84 25.88 -6.61
N GLN A 193 11.44 24.68 -6.69
CA GLN A 193 12.18 24.25 -7.89
C GLN A 193 11.26 24.07 -9.09
N TYR A 194 10.08 23.47 -8.90
CA TYR A 194 9.07 23.36 -9.93
C TYR A 194 8.63 24.74 -10.46
N ASP A 195 8.30 25.66 -9.55
CA ASP A 195 7.88 27.02 -9.90
C ASP A 195 8.96 27.77 -10.69
N TYR A 196 10.21 27.70 -10.21
CA TYR A 196 11.35 28.31 -10.89
C TYR A 196 11.56 27.76 -12.31
N ILE A 197 11.64 26.42 -12.44
CA ILE A 197 11.92 25.78 -13.74
C ILE A 197 10.81 26.07 -14.75
N THR A 198 9.55 25.94 -14.33
CA THR A 198 8.40 26.18 -15.23
C THR A 198 8.27 27.65 -15.60
N THR A 199 8.58 28.57 -14.69
CA THR A 199 8.60 30.02 -14.96
C THR A 199 9.68 30.38 -15.99
N VAL A 200 10.90 29.89 -15.81
CA VAL A 200 12.01 30.14 -16.74
C VAL A 200 11.69 29.56 -18.12
N ALA A 201 11.25 28.30 -18.18
CA ALA A 201 10.89 27.65 -19.44
C ALA A 201 9.76 28.39 -20.18
N PHE A 202 8.73 28.86 -19.46
CA PHE A 202 7.66 29.66 -20.05
C PHE A 202 8.14 31.05 -20.53
N ALA A 203 8.99 31.72 -19.76
CA ALA A 203 9.53 33.03 -20.16
C ALA A 203 10.34 32.91 -21.46
N PHE A 204 11.19 31.88 -21.58
CA PHE A 204 11.95 31.63 -22.80
C PHE A 204 11.08 31.11 -23.94
N SER A 205 10.01 30.35 -23.71
CA SER A 205 9.12 29.92 -24.82
C SER A 205 8.43 31.11 -25.50
N VAL A 206 8.25 32.22 -24.79
CA VAL A 206 7.70 33.47 -25.34
C VAL A 206 8.79 34.34 -25.97
N ALA A 207 9.94 34.48 -25.30
CA ALA A 207 11.02 35.37 -25.75
C ALA A 207 11.84 34.77 -26.91
N GLU A 208 12.13 33.47 -26.84
CA GLU A 208 12.96 32.68 -27.76
C GLU A 208 12.30 31.31 -28.01
N PRO A 209 11.21 31.26 -28.81
CA PRO A 209 10.45 30.02 -29.00
C PRO A 209 11.29 28.88 -29.59
N SER A 210 11.16 27.69 -29.01
CA SER A 210 11.77 26.46 -29.51
C SER A 210 10.82 25.27 -29.36
N GLU A 211 10.99 24.26 -30.21
CA GLU A 211 10.17 23.05 -30.18
C GLU A 211 10.32 22.30 -28.85
N GLU A 212 11.51 22.34 -28.25
CA GLU A 212 11.78 21.72 -26.96
C GLU A 212 11.08 22.40 -25.79
N LEU A 213 10.99 23.73 -25.79
CA LEU A 213 10.25 24.49 -24.77
C LEU A 213 8.74 24.27 -24.91
N ASP A 214 8.22 24.27 -26.13
CA ASP A 214 6.80 23.99 -26.40
C ASP A 214 6.42 22.58 -25.95
N ASN A 215 7.24 21.57 -26.31
CA ASN A 215 7.03 20.19 -25.89
C ASN A 215 7.13 20.02 -24.38
N PHE A 216 8.07 20.72 -23.72
CA PHE A 216 8.20 20.68 -22.26
C PHE A 216 6.95 21.26 -21.56
N ILE A 217 6.44 22.41 -22.02
CA ILE A 217 5.24 23.04 -21.47
C ILE A 217 4.01 22.13 -21.67
N GLN A 218 3.85 21.54 -22.86
CA GLN A 218 2.74 20.63 -23.15
C GLN A 218 2.80 19.38 -22.26
N LYS A 219 3.96 18.73 -22.15
CA LYS A 219 4.12 17.54 -21.30
C LYS A 219 3.96 17.85 -19.81
N THR A 220 4.43 19.02 -19.36
CA THR A 220 4.21 19.48 -17.98
C THR A 220 2.73 19.68 -17.71
N ASN A 221 1.99 20.27 -18.65
CA ASN A 221 0.54 20.44 -18.51
C ASN A 221 -0.22 19.10 -18.48
N LEU A 222 0.19 18.13 -19.30
CA LEU A 222 -0.37 16.77 -19.24
C LEU A 222 -0.12 16.13 -17.87
N LEU A 223 1.10 16.26 -17.34
CA LEU A 223 1.44 15.76 -16.01
C LEU A 223 0.60 16.43 -14.90
N ILE A 224 0.35 17.74 -14.99
CA ILE A 224 -0.54 18.48 -14.08
C ILE A 224 -1.98 17.95 -14.16
N ASP A 225 -2.49 17.71 -15.37
CA ASP A 225 -3.84 17.18 -15.56
C ASP A 225 -3.97 15.77 -14.96
N SER A 226 -2.98 14.90 -15.18
CA SER A 226 -2.92 13.57 -14.57
C SER A 226 -2.91 13.66 -13.04
N ALA A 227 -2.10 14.56 -12.47
CA ALA A 227 -2.04 14.76 -11.02
C ALA A 227 -3.36 15.30 -10.46
N LYS A 228 -4.02 16.23 -11.15
CA LYS A 228 -5.36 16.74 -10.77
C LYS A 228 -6.42 15.65 -10.85
N LYS A 229 -6.38 14.80 -11.88
CA LYS A 229 -7.30 13.67 -12.03
C LYS A 229 -7.13 12.68 -10.88
N ALA A 230 -5.90 12.31 -10.55
CA ALA A 230 -5.60 11.45 -9.40
C ALA A 230 -6.11 12.06 -8.07
N TYR A 231 -5.85 13.36 -7.86
CA TYR A 231 -6.36 14.09 -6.70
C TYR A 231 -7.90 14.06 -6.62
N ASN A 232 -8.58 14.40 -7.72
CA ASN A 232 -10.03 14.46 -7.78
C ASN A 232 -10.66 13.09 -7.54
N LEU A 233 -10.08 12.02 -8.09
CA LEU A 233 -10.51 10.63 -7.82
C LEU A 233 -10.44 10.31 -6.33
N ARG A 234 -9.36 10.73 -5.65
CA ARG A 234 -9.22 10.53 -4.20
C ARG A 234 -10.22 11.35 -3.39
N THR A 235 -10.50 12.60 -3.79
CA THR A 235 -11.38 13.50 -3.01
C THR A 235 -12.86 13.40 -3.36
N GLY A 236 -13.20 12.84 -4.52
CA GLY A 236 -14.53 12.84 -5.14
C GLY A 236 -15.61 12.00 -4.43
N THR A 237 -15.30 11.31 -3.33
CA THR A 237 -16.32 10.61 -2.51
C THR A 237 -16.93 11.49 -1.40
N LYS A 238 -16.62 12.79 -1.34
CA LYS A 238 -17.18 13.70 -0.31
C LYS A 238 -17.74 15.00 -0.91
N GLY A 239 -19.03 15.01 -1.23
CA GLY A 239 -19.84 16.23 -1.37
C GLY A 239 -20.48 16.41 -2.75
N GLY A 240 -21.79 16.21 -2.82
CA GLY A 240 -22.59 16.46 -4.02
C GLY A 240 -23.17 17.88 -4.12
N LYS A 241 -23.38 18.28 -5.39
CA LYS A 241 -24.34 19.23 -5.99
C LYS A 241 -24.26 20.75 -5.72
N GLU A 242 -24.06 21.54 -6.79
CA GLU A 242 -25.11 22.34 -7.49
C GLU A 242 -24.60 22.92 -8.85
N GLU A 243 -25.56 23.17 -9.77
CA GLU A 243 -25.51 23.34 -11.26
C GLU A 243 -25.20 24.81 -11.74
N ASP A 244 -24.29 25.05 -12.70
CA ASP A 244 -24.36 25.21 -14.20
C ASP A 244 -24.80 26.63 -14.72
N PRO A 245 -24.23 27.26 -15.79
CA PRO A 245 -24.45 26.81 -17.18
C PRO A 245 -23.31 26.98 -18.23
N THR A 246 -23.21 25.99 -19.12
CA THR A 246 -22.91 26.06 -20.58
C THR A 246 -21.48 26.26 -21.09
N VAL A 247 -20.76 25.15 -21.31
CA VAL A 247 -20.08 24.83 -22.58
C VAL A 247 -20.19 23.32 -22.81
N SER A 248 -20.56 22.91 -24.02
CA SER A 248 -20.74 21.54 -24.46
C SER A 248 -19.57 20.63 -24.08
N ASN A 249 -19.87 19.65 -23.21
CA ASN A 249 -18.97 18.58 -22.79
C ASN A 249 -18.87 17.51 -23.90
N PRO A 250 -17.67 17.08 -24.34
CA PRO A 250 -17.47 15.70 -24.76
C PRO A 250 -17.48 14.83 -23.49
N GLU A 251 -18.39 13.87 -23.39
CA GLU A 251 -18.52 12.95 -22.25
C GLU A 251 -17.15 12.38 -21.81
N GLU A 252 -16.72 12.71 -20.59
CA GLU A 252 -15.58 12.08 -19.93
C GLU A 252 -16.09 10.80 -19.23
N PRO A 253 -15.41 9.64 -19.40
CA PRO A 253 -15.96 8.33 -19.05
C PRO A 253 -16.06 8.12 -17.55
N GLU A 254 -17.14 7.48 -17.12
CA GLU A 254 -17.39 7.08 -15.73
C GLU A 254 -16.25 6.17 -15.19
N PRO A 255 -15.99 6.17 -13.87
CA PRO A 255 -15.06 5.23 -13.26
C PRO A 255 -15.49 3.79 -13.58
N VAL A 256 -14.63 3.10 -14.34
CA VAL A 256 -14.98 1.82 -14.93
C VAL A 256 -14.87 0.72 -13.86
N THR A 257 -16.01 0.18 -13.43
CA THR A 257 -16.04 -0.93 -12.47
C THR A 257 -15.40 -2.18 -13.10
N PRO A 258 -14.48 -2.88 -12.41
CA PRO A 258 -13.89 -4.12 -12.89
C PRO A 258 -14.97 -5.12 -13.32
N ALA A 259 -15.00 -5.47 -14.59
CA ALA A 259 -16.00 -6.36 -15.15
C ALA A 259 -15.48 -7.08 -16.40
N ILE A 260 -15.93 -8.32 -16.60
CA ILE A 260 -15.90 -8.96 -17.90
C ILE A 260 -17.15 -8.50 -18.65
N THR A 261 -16.97 -7.88 -19.80
CA THR A 261 -18.05 -7.22 -20.54
C THR A 261 -18.61 -8.08 -21.67
N ALA A 262 -17.80 -8.98 -22.23
CA ALA A 262 -18.25 -9.93 -23.24
C ALA A 262 -17.38 -11.19 -23.26
N VAL A 263 -18.00 -12.31 -23.61
CA VAL A 263 -17.30 -13.57 -23.95
C VAL A 263 -17.95 -14.13 -25.21
N TYR A 264 -17.16 -14.40 -26.25
CA TYR A 264 -17.70 -14.83 -27.54
C TYR A 264 -16.73 -15.68 -28.36
N GLN A 265 -17.26 -16.49 -29.26
CA GLN A 265 -16.46 -17.20 -30.25
C GLN A 265 -16.01 -16.26 -31.37
N LYS A 266 -14.71 -16.27 -31.70
CA LYS A 266 -14.11 -15.33 -32.67
C LYS A 266 -14.55 -15.57 -34.11
N GLU A 267 -14.45 -16.81 -34.57
CA GLU A 267 -14.81 -17.20 -35.93
C GLU A 267 -15.92 -18.24 -35.89
N GLY A 268 -16.95 -18.10 -36.72
CA GLY A 268 -18.05 -19.07 -36.79
C GLY A 268 -19.05 -19.05 -35.62
N GLY A 269 -18.92 -18.10 -34.68
CA GLY A 269 -19.86 -17.93 -33.58
C GLY A 269 -21.26 -17.53 -34.02
N ASP A 270 -22.27 -17.90 -33.24
CA ASP A 270 -23.67 -17.51 -33.46
C ASP A 270 -23.91 -16.06 -33.01
N PRO A 271 -24.21 -15.12 -33.92
CA PRO A 271 -24.43 -13.72 -33.57
C PRO A 271 -25.65 -13.49 -32.67
N GLU A 272 -26.65 -14.40 -32.72
CA GLU A 272 -27.84 -14.33 -31.87
C GLU A 272 -27.59 -14.97 -30.50
N ASN A 273 -26.55 -15.79 -30.38
CA ASN A 273 -26.15 -16.47 -29.15
C ASN A 273 -24.62 -16.35 -28.92
N PRO A 274 -24.10 -15.15 -28.64
CA PRO A 274 -22.66 -14.88 -28.61
C PRO A 274 -21.91 -15.71 -27.57
N ASN A 275 -22.58 -16.06 -26.46
CA ASN A 275 -22.01 -16.86 -25.38
C ASN A 275 -21.99 -18.38 -25.70
N ARG A 276 -22.38 -18.78 -26.91
CA ARG A 276 -22.39 -20.17 -27.37
C ARG A 276 -21.09 -20.47 -28.12
N ILE A 277 -20.24 -21.32 -27.55
CA ILE A 277 -18.86 -21.51 -28.00
C ILE A 277 -18.63 -22.99 -28.31
N GLU A 278 -18.09 -23.27 -29.49
CA GLU A 278 -17.69 -24.61 -29.91
C GLU A 278 -16.38 -25.02 -29.24
N ARG A 279 -16.27 -26.31 -28.90
CA ARG A 279 -15.03 -26.89 -28.36
C ARG A 279 -13.84 -26.68 -29.31
N GLY A 280 -12.71 -26.24 -28.75
CA GLY A 280 -11.47 -26.05 -29.51
C GLY A 280 -11.40 -24.76 -30.32
N GLU A 281 -12.48 -23.99 -30.40
CA GLU A 281 -12.50 -22.72 -31.11
C GLU A 281 -11.90 -21.57 -30.29
N GLN A 282 -11.48 -20.51 -31.00
CA GLN A 282 -10.97 -19.30 -30.34
C GLN A 282 -12.10 -18.52 -29.68
N THR A 283 -11.88 -18.17 -28.41
CA THR A 283 -12.78 -17.39 -27.57
C THR A 283 -12.16 -16.05 -27.27
N GLY A 284 -12.87 -14.97 -27.56
CA GLY A 284 -12.55 -13.61 -27.14
C GLY A 284 -13.17 -13.31 -25.79
N VAL A 285 -12.41 -12.62 -24.94
CA VAL A 285 -12.89 -12.08 -23.66
C VAL A 285 -12.58 -10.60 -23.64
N GLU A 286 -13.61 -9.79 -23.43
CA GLU A 286 -13.48 -8.34 -23.25
C GLU A 286 -13.71 -7.99 -21.79
N TYR A 287 -12.89 -7.09 -21.27
CA TYR A 287 -12.91 -6.71 -19.88
C TYR A 287 -12.49 -5.26 -19.70
N GLN A 288 -12.79 -4.73 -18.52
CA GLN A 288 -12.53 -3.35 -18.18
C GLN A 288 -12.21 -3.21 -16.69
N GLY A 289 -11.51 -2.14 -16.32
CA GLY A 289 -11.27 -1.79 -14.92
C GLY A 289 -10.18 -2.62 -14.21
N PHE A 290 -9.44 -3.47 -14.92
CA PHE A 290 -8.27 -4.19 -14.40
C PHE A 290 -7.31 -4.59 -15.53
N THR A 291 -6.09 -5.02 -15.21
CA THR A 291 -5.14 -5.63 -16.15
C THR A 291 -4.97 -7.11 -15.84
N LEU A 292 -4.82 -7.95 -16.87
CA LEU A 292 -4.58 -9.39 -16.72
C LEU A 292 -3.14 -9.67 -16.26
N LYS A 293 -2.95 -10.19 -15.04
CA LYS A 293 -1.63 -10.47 -14.46
C LYS A 293 -1.71 -11.61 -13.44
N GLY A 294 -0.88 -12.63 -13.56
CA GLY A 294 -0.80 -13.69 -12.55
C GLY A 294 0.22 -13.39 -11.44
N GLN A 295 0.14 -14.21 -10.40
CA GLN A 295 0.86 -14.01 -9.13
C GLN A 295 2.39 -14.01 -9.29
N ASP A 296 2.92 -14.81 -10.21
CA ASP A 296 4.35 -14.97 -10.47
C ASP A 296 4.81 -14.29 -11.78
N GLY A 297 3.93 -13.49 -12.40
CA GLY A 297 4.16 -12.86 -13.69
C GLY A 297 3.82 -13.74 -14.90
N THR A 298 3.42 -15.00 -14.69
CA THR A 298 2.78 -15.82 -15.72
C THR A 298 1.26 -15.63 -15.69
N LEU A 299 0.53 -16.19 -16.66
CA LEU A 299 -0.94 -16.23 -16.62
C LEU A 299 -1.47 -17.56 -16.04
N ASP A 300 -0.62 -18.28 -15.30
CA ASP A 300 -1.03 -19.52 -14.64
C ASP A 300 -2.06 -19.23 -13.55
N HIS A 301 -3.12 -20.05 -13.50
CA HIS A 301 -4.25 -19.86 -12.59
C HIS A 301 -4.91 -18.46 -12.64
N VAL A 302 -4.95 -17.82 -13.82
CA VAL A 302 -5.58 -16.49 -13.99
C VAL A 302 -6.97 -16.55 -14.62
N VAL A 303 -7.20 -17.44 -15.59
CA VAL A 303 -8.49 -17.56 -16.30
C VAL A 303 -9.06 -18.95 -16.05
N ALA A 304 -10.30 -19.02 -15.56
CA ALA A 304 -10.99 -20.27 -15.27
C ALA A 304 -12.37 -20.34 -15.93
N LEU A 305 -12.78 -21.56 -16.26
CA LEU A 305 -14.14 -21.94 -16.56
C LEU A 305 -14.72 -22.67 -15.34
N ILE A 306 -15.72 -22.07 -14.71
CA ILE A 306 -16.38 -22.61 -13.52
C ILE A 306 -17.62 -23.38 -13.94
N ASN A 307 -17.71 -24.67 -13.60
CA ASN A 307 -18.90 -25.48 -13.87
C ASN A 307 -20.01 -25.27 -12.81
N ASP A 308 -21.11 -26.00 -12.94
CA ASP A 308 -22.27 -25.94 -12.03
C ASP A 308 -21.99 -26.48 -10.60
N GLN A 309 -20.82 -27.10 -10.39
CA GLN A 309 -20.35 -27.59 -9.10
C GLN A 309 -19.27 -26.68 -8.47
N ASP A 310 -19.11 -25.46 -9.00
CA ASP A 310 -18.07 -24.50 -8.61
C ASP A 310 -16.62 -25.02 -8.77
N TYR A 311 -16.41 -26.02 -9.64
CA TYR A 311 -15.08 -26.55 -9.93
C TYR A 311 -14.41 -25.73 -11.05
N PRO A 312 -13.20 -25.17 -10.83
CA PRO A 312 -12.50 -24.40 -11.84
C PRO A 312 -11.71 -25.30 -12.79
N GLU A 313 -11.93 -25.16 -14.09
CA GLU A 313 -11.01 -25.58 -15.14
C GLU A 313 -10.14 -24.39 -15.55
N TRP A 314 -8.86 -24.44 -15.22
CA TRP A 314 -7.92 -23.35 -15.51
C TRP A 314 -7.44 -23.41 -16.97
N ILE A 315 -7.58 -22.28 -17.67
CA ILE A 315 -7.09 -22.14 -19.03
C ILE A 315 -5.57 -22.12 -19.02
N LYS A 316 -4.96 -22.97 -19.85
CA LYS A 316 -3.50 -23.07 -19.95
C LYS A 316 -2.92 -21.74 -20.44
N PRO A 317 -1.88 -21.18 -19.79
CA PRO A 317 -1.29 -19.90 -20.22
C PRO A 317 -0.85 -19.88 -21.69
N ALA A 318 -0.39 -21.01 -22.21
CA ALA A 318 0.08 -21.15 -23.59
C ALA A 318 -1.03 -21.00 -24.65
N THR A 319 -2.31 -21.13 -24.27
CA THR A 319 -3.44 -20.92 -25.18
C THR A 319 -3.98 -19.49 -25.09
N ILE A 320 -3.55 -18.69 -24.10
CA ILE A 320 -3.93 -17.29 -23.96
C ILE A 320 -3.06 -16.44 -24.87
N THR A 321 -3.69 -15.70 -25.76
CA THR A 321 -3.06 -14.91 -26.81
C THR A 321 -3.74 -13.54 -26.94
N ASN A 322 -3.15 -12.63 -27.71
CA ASN A 322 -3.73 -11.31 -28.01
C ASN A 322 -4.15 -10.51 -26.76
N VAL A 323 -3.36 -10.60 -25.68
CA VAL A 323 -3.61 -9.84 -24.45
C VAL A 323 -3.36 -8.36 -24.70
N THR A 324 -4.40 -7.56 -24.54
CA THR A 324 -4.39 -6.09 -24.61
C THR A 324 -4.82 -5.51 -23.25
N GLU A 325 -5.01 -4.19 -23.18
CA GLU A 325 -5.49 -3.51 -21.97
C GLU A 325 -6.93 -3.89 -21.59
N ASN A 326 -7.75 -4.32 -22.56
CA ASN A 326 -9.19 -4.51 -22.42
C ASN A 326 -9.71 -5.80 -23.07
N SER A 327 -8.83 -6.65 -23.59
CA SER A 327 -9.21 -7.96 -24.12
C SER A 327 -8.09 -8.98 -24.07
N PHE A 328 -8.46 -10.25 -24.14
CA PHE A 328 -7.56 -11.34 -24.48
C PHE A 328 -8.33 -12.42 -25.24
N GLU A 329 -7.59 -13.37 -25.78
CA GLU A 329 -8.17 -14.51 -26.49
C GLU A 329 -7.61 -15.80 -25.92
N PHE A 330 -8.41 -16.87 -25.91
CA PHE A 330 -7.93 -18.20 -25.58
C PHE A 330 -8.60 -19.27 -26.42
N THR A 331 -7.93 -20.42 -26.58
CA THR A 331 -8.54 -21.60 -27.20
C THR A 331 -9.42 -22.34 -26.21
N MET A 332 -10.70 -22.52 -26.54
CA MET A 332 -11.67 -23.24 -25.70
C MET A 332 -11.24 -24.70 -25.48
N VAL A 333 -11.37 -25.20 -24.24
CA VAL A 333 -10.85 -26.52 -23.88
C VAL A 333 -11.65 -27.62 -24.59
N PRO A 334 -11.00 -28.46 -25.43
CA PRO A 334 -11.70 -29.43 -26.29
C PRO A 334 -12.26 -30.65 -25.54
N ASP A 335 -11.79 -30.91 -24.32
CA ASP A 335 -12.18 -32.09 -23.53
C ASP A 335 -13.25 -31.77 -22.46
N LEU A 336 -13.74 -30.53 -22.40
CA LEU A 336 -14.81 -30.15 -21.47
C LEU A 336 -16.17 -30.70 -21.92
N THR A 337 -16.96 -31.14 -20.95
CA THR A 337 -18.34 -31.60 -21.17
C THR A 337 -19.23 -30.47 -21.68
N GLU A 338 -20.17 -30.77 -22.57
CA GLU A 338 -21.21 -29.81 -22.99
C GLU A 338 -21.99 -29.34 -21.77
N GLY A 339 -22.24 -28.03 -21.71
CA GLY A 339 -22.88 -27.45 -20.53
C GLY A 339 -22.63 -25.97 -20.37
N GLN A 340 -23.10 -25.47 -19.23
CA GLN A 340 -22.99 -24.08 -18.85
C GLN A 340 -21.74 -23.88 -17.99
N TYR A 341 -20.93 -22.89 -18.33
CA TYR A 341 -19.75 -22.50 -17.56
C TYR A 341 -19.76 -21.00 -17.30
N LYS A 342 -19.18 -20.56 -16.18
CA LYS A 342 -18.90 -19.14 -15.95
C LYS A 342 -17.43 -18.87 -16.22
N VAL A 343 -17.13 -17.79 -16.93
CA VAL A 343 -15.76 -17.31 -17.05
C VAL A 343 -15.41 -16.53 -15.78
N ARG A 344 -14.33 -16.93 -15.12
CA ARG A 344 -13.75 -16.23 -13.97
C ARG A 344 -12.33 -15.80 -14.30
N ILE A 345 -11.97 -14.59 -13.88
CA ILE A 345 -10.60 -14.08 -13.90
C ILE A 345 -10.15 -13.82 -12.47
N GLU A 346 -9.00 -14.38 -12.10
CA GLU A 346 -8.30 -14.14 -10.83
C GLU A 346 -6.97 -13.47 -11.14
N THR A 347 -6.91 -12.13 -11.01
CA THR A 347 -5.75 -11.31 -11.41
C THR A 347 -5.07 -10.64 -10.20
N TYR A 348 -3.76 -10.46 -10.28
CA TYR A 348 -2.90 -9.97 -9.20
C TYR A 348 -2.30 -8.60 -9.57
N ASP A 349 -3.15 -7.57 -9.53
CA ASP A 349 -2.76 -6.17 -9.79
C ASP A 349 -2.48 -5.42 -8.47
N GLY A 350 -1.27 -5.59 -7.93
CA GLY A 350 -0.78 -4.78 -6.80
C GLY A 350 -1.00 -5.36 -5.40
N GLY A 351 -1.30 -6.66 -5.25
CA GLY A 351 -1.42 -7.31 -3.94
C GLY A 351 -2.38 -8.50 -3.96
N SER A 352 -3.39 -8.47 -3.09
CA SER A 352 -4.43 -9.51 -2.99
C SER A 352 -5.14 -9.76 -4.33
N PRO A 353 -5.58 -10.99 -4.61
CA PRO A 353 -6.24 -11.32 -5.88
C PRO A 353 -7.55 -10.55 -6.06
N LEU A 354 -7.73 -9.95 -7.23
CA LEU A 354 -9.00 -9.46 -7.72
C LEU A 354 -9.69 -10.58 -8.49
N VAL A 355 -10.88 -10.97 -8.04
CA VAL A 355 -11.72 -11.99 -8.67
C VAL A 355 -12.87 -11.32 -9.40
N VAL A 356 -12.98 -11.55 -10.70
CA VAL A 356 -14.06 -11.02 -11.55
C VAL A 356 -14.73 -12.18 -12.28
N GLU A 357 -16.06 -12.24 -12.21
CA GLU A 357 -16.84 -13.26 -12.92
C GLU A 357 -17.69 -12.61 -14.01
N TYR A 358 -17.82 -13.31 -15.14
CA TYR A 358 -18.74 -12.91 -16.19
C TYR A 358 -20.18 -13.15 -15.69
N PRO A 359 -21.08 -12.14 -15.74
CA PRO A 359 -22.42 -12.26 -15.16
C PRO A 359 -23.30 -13.29 -15.87
N GLU A 360 -22.99 -13.62 -17.13
CA GLU A 360 -23.74 -14.58 -17.93
C GLU A 360 -22.95 -15.88 -18.08
N PRO A 361 -23.60 -17.04 -18.05
CA PRO A 361 -22.94 -18.29 -18.38
C PRO A 361 -22.67 -18.39 -19.88
N ILE A 362 -21.56 -19.01 -20.24
CA ILE A 362 -21.29 -19.49 -21.60
C ILE A 362 -21.85 -20.91 -21.78
N THR A 363 -22.31 -21.23 -22.99
CA THR A 363 -22.73 -22.58 -23.37
C THR A 363 -21.66 -23.20 -24.23
N LEU A 364 -21.00 -24.23 -23.71
CA LEU A 364 -20.10 -25.07 -24.47
C LEU A 364 -20.89 -26.19 -25.17
N TRP A 365 -20.63 -26.41 -26.46
CA TRP A 365 -21.30 -27.42 -27.28
C TRP A 365 -20.36 -28.12 -28.28
#